data_AF-A0A2D4HGE2-F1
#
_entry.id   AF-A0A2D4HGE2-F1
#
_cell.length_a   1.000
_cell.length_b   1.000
_cell.length_c   1.000
_cell.angle_alpha   90.00
_cell.angle_beta   90.00
_cell.angle_gamma   90.00
#
_symmetry.space_group_name_H-M   'P 1'
#
loop_
_entity.id
_entity.type
_entity.pdbx_description
1 polymer ?
#
loop_
_entity_poly.entity_id
_entity_poly.type
_entity_poly.pdbx_seq_one_letter_code
_entity_poly.pdbx_strand_id
1 'polypeptide(L)'
;CHRDPPAGLPGGLRCVCYGLGSFCSCGKARLQLAFLLLLLEELKIPPEMCFVFDPVFSMLEIEVLSGLGLTVLPWNEEGKRSIEGPTLFYMIHCGKALYNNLLWSNWSAEALSQMVVVG
;
A
#
# COMPACT_ATOMS: atom_id res chain seq x y z
N CYS A 1 35.91 -9.42 -0.73
CA CYS A 1 35.13 -9.66 0.50
C CYS A 1 33.75 -9.03 0.34
N HIS A 2 32.89 -9.64 -0.49
CA HIS A 2 31.48 -9.25 -0.58
C HIS A 2 30.76 -9.89 0.60
N ARG A 3 30.17 -9.06 1.47
CA ARG A 3 29.22 -9.53 2.47
C ARG A 3 27.90 -9.77 1.74
N ASP A 4 27.47 -11.02 1.69
CA ASP A 4 26.08 -11.33 1.38
C ASP A 4 25.17 -10.63 2.41
N PRO A 5 24.01 -10.10 1.99
CA PRO A 5 23.04 -9.56 2.94
C PRO A 5 22.52 -10.70 3.84
N PRO A 6 22.16 -10.42 5.11
CA PRO A 6 21.62 -11.45 5.98
C PRO A 6 20.31 -11.96 5.38
N ALA A 7 20.14 -13.29 5.45
CA ALA A 7 18.93 -13.97 5.00
C ALA A 7 17.68 -13.26 5.51
N GLY A 8 16.90 -12.69 4.59
CA GLY A 8 15.62 -12.07 4.90
C GLY A 8 14.69 -13.09 5.54
N LEU A 9 14.04 -12.71 6.63
CA LEU A 9 12.93 -13.45 7.23
C LEU A 9 11.90 -13.81 6.14
N PRO A 10 11.27 -15.00 6.22
CA PRO A 10 10.23 -15.36 5.25
C PRO A 10 9.04 -14.40 5.42
N GLY A 11 8.90 -13.49 4.46
CA GLY A 11 7.84 -12.47 4.40
C GLY A 11 8.33 -11.07 4.83
N GLY A 12 8.88 -10.29 3.90
CA GLY A 12 9.14 -8.87 4.12
C GLY A 12 7.85 -8.07 4.37
N LEU A 13 7.97 -6.90 5.03
CA LEU A 13 6.84 -6.01 5.27
C LEU A 13 6.21 -5.57 3.94
N ARG A 14 4.89 -5.64 3.85
CA ARG A 14 4.11 -5.25 2.66
C ARG A 14 3.41 -3.92 2.90
N CYS A 15 3.08 -3.22 1.82
CA CYS A 15 2.25 -2.03 1.88
C CYS A 15 1.06 -2.16 0.94
N VAL A 16 -0.11 -1.71 1.38
CA VAL A 16 -1.31 -1.57 0.54
C VAL A 16 -1.83 -0.15 0.70
N CYS A 17 -1.86 0.61 -0.39
CA CYS A 17 -2.38 1.96 -0.43
C CYS A 17 -3.71 2.00 -1.18
N TYR A 18 -4.76 2.35 -0.46
CA TYR A 18 -6.06 2.64 -1.05
C TYR A 18 -6.34 4.14 -1.02
N GLY A 19 -6.92 4.67 -2.10
CA GLY A 19 -7.46 6.04 -2.08
C GLY A 19 -6.40 7.14 -2.18
N LEU A 20 -5.36 6.94 -2.99
CA LEU A 20 -4.29 7.93 -3.20
C LEU A 20 -4.80 9.23 -3.87
N GLY A 21 -5.82 9.10 -4.73
CA GLY A 21 -6.37 10.15 -5.57
C GLY A 21 -5.58 10.40 -6.85
N SER A 22 -6.14 11.24 -7.73
CA SER A 22 -5.48 11.65 -8.98
C SER A 22 -4.39 12.69 -8.69
N PHE A 23 -3.13 12.27 -8.70
CA PHE A 23 -1.97 13.12 -8.47
C PHE A 23 -1.60 13.99 -9.68
N CYS A 24 -2.10 13.69 -10.88
CA CYS A 24 -2.03 14.60 -12.03
C CYS A 24 -2.83 15.89 -11.77
N SER A 25 -4.02 15.78 -11.17
CA SER A 25 -4.95 16.91 -11.01
C SER A 25 -4.98 17.51 -9.59
N CYS A 26 -4.58 16.75 -8.56
CA CYS A 26 -4.71 17.15 -7.17
C CYS A 26 -3.36 17.29 -6.43
N GLY A 27 -3.12 18.47 -5.86
CA GLY A 27 -1.92 18.72 -5.04
C GLY A 27 -1.84 17.86 -3.78
N LYS A 28 -2.97 17.56 -3.14
CA LYS A 28 -3.01 16.68 -1.96
C LYS A 28 -2.63 15.24 -2.32
N ALA A 29 -3.08 14.74 -3.47
CA ALA A 29 -2.70 13.41 -3.95
C ALA A 29 -1.20 13.31 -4.27
N ARG A 30 -0.58 14.39 -4.79
CA ARG A 30 0.88 14.44 -4.95
C ARG A 30 1.62 14.36 -3.62
N LEU A 31 1.15 15.09 -2.60
CA LEU A 31 1.75 15.02 -1.26
C LEU A 31 1.59 13.63 -0.65
N GLN A 32 0.43 12.99 -0.82
CA GLN A 32 0.24 11.60 -0.38
C GLN A 32 1.18 10.63 -1.09
N LEU A 33 1.35 10.76 -2.41
CA LEU A 33 2.30 9.91 -3.15
C LEU A 33 3.73 10.12 -2.66
N ALA A 34 4.14 11.37 -2.49
CA ALA A 34 5.47 11.69 -1.96
C ALA A 34 5.70 11.08 -0.57
N PHE A 35 4.71 11.23 0.34
CA PHE A 35 4.80 10.66 1.67
C PHE A 35 4.79 9.13 1.66
N LEU A 36 3.97 8.49 0.82
CA LEU A 36 3.97 7.04 0.62
C LEU A 36 5.37 6.56 0.21
N LEU A 37 5.98 7.18 -0.80
CA LEU A 37 7.31 6.79 -1.28
C LEU A 37 8.39 6.92 -0.19
N LEU A 38 8.39 8.04 0.56
CA LEU A 38 9.31 8.23 1.69
C LEU A 38 9.07 7.21 2.81
N LEU A 39 7.82 6.86 3.07
CA LEU A 39 7.46 5.86 4.06
C LEU A 39 7.94 4.46 3.67
N LEU A 40 7.84 4.09 2.38
CA LEU A 40 8.40 2.84 1.87
C LEU A 40 9.91 2.80 2.04
N GLU A 41 10.62 3.90 1.74
CA GLU A 41 12.06 4.02 1.91
C GLU A 41 12.48 3.87 3.38
N GLU A 42 11.85 4.63 4.29
CA GLU A 42 12.15 4.60 5.73
C GLU A 42 11.91 3.20 6.33
N LEU A 43 10.81 2.55 5.94
CA LEU A 43 10.46 1.21 6.41
C LEU A 43 11.16 0.09 5.64
N LYS A 44 11.98 0.44 4.63
CA LYS A 44 12.70 -0.50 3.75
C LYS A 44 11.77 -1.51 3.08
N ILE A 45 10.56 -1.07 2.72
CA ILE A 45 9.61 -1.85 1.94
C ILE A 45 9.99 -1.72 0.47
N PRO A 46 10.34 -2.81 -0.23
CA PRO A 46 10.60 -2.75 -1.67
C PRO A 46 9.37 -2.21 -2.41
N PRO A 47 9.51 -1.27 -3.37
CA PRO A 47 8.37 -0.70 -4.10
C PRO A 47 7.43 -1.75 -4.70
N GLU A 48 7.96 -2.88 -5.17
CA GLU A 48 7.18 -3.98 -5.74
C GLU A 48 6.26 -4.67 -4.73
N MET A 49 6.55 -4.54 -3.42
CA MET A 49 5.73 -5.02 -2.30
C MET A 49 4.72 -3.97 -1.82
N CYS A 50 4.63 -2.82 -2.51
CA CYS A 50 3.58 -1.83 -2.33
C CYS A 50 2.51 -1.97 -3.41
N PHE A 51 1.30 -2.28 -2.98
CA PHE A 51 0.13 -2.41 -3.84
C PHE A 51 -0.71 -1.13 -3.77
N VAL A 52 -1.04 -0.53 -4.91
CA VAL A 52 -1.77 0.74 -4.96
C VAL A 52 -3.07 0.58 -5.73
N PHE A 53 -4.16 1.17 -5.22
CA PHE A 53 -5.41 1.27 -5.95
C PHE A 53 -6.18 2.54 -5.63
N ASP A 54 -6.64 3.20 -6.69
CA ASP A 54 -7.67 4.22 -6.63
C ASP A 54 -8.49 4.15 -7.94
N PRO A 55 -9.83 4.13 -7.88
CA PRO A 55 -10.65 4.11 -9.10
C PRO A 55 -10.47 5.35 -9.98
N VAL A 56 -9.89 6.44 -9.46
CA VAL A 56 -9.69 7.68 -10.22
C VAL A 56 -8.35 7.76 -10.95
N PHE A 57 -7.50 6.74 -10.87
CA PHE A 57 -6.25 6.73 -11.62
C PHE A 57 -6.50 6.73 -13.13
N SER A 58 -5.81 7.65 -13.82
CA SER A 58 -5.68 7.66 -15.27
C SER A 58 -4.61 6.69 -15.75
N MET A 59 -4.61 6.36 -17.04
CA MET A 59 -3.58 5.50 -17.65
C MET A 59 -2.16 6.05 -17.43
N LEU A 60 -1.98 7.37 -17.55
CA LEU A 60 -0.69 8.03 -17.29
C LEU A 60 -0.24 7.84 -15.84
N GLU A 61 -1.16 7.95 -14.88
CA GLU A 61 -0.84 7.75 -13.46
C GLU A 61 -0.47 6.30 -13.18
N ILE A 62 -1.17 5.34 -13.80
CA ILE A 62 -0.83 3.92 -13.71
C ILE A 62 0.58 3.64 -14.25
N GLU A 63 0.94 4.22 -15.40
CA GLU A 63 2.28 4.12 -15.98
C GLU A 63 3.35 4.72 -15.05
N VAL A 64 3.09 5.90 -14.49
CA VAL A 64 4.01 6.54 -13.53
C VAL A 64 4.19 5.69 -12.27
N LEU A 65 3.10 5.19 -11.68
CA LEU A 65 3.15 4.33 -10.50
C LEU A 65 3.95 3.05 -10.78
N SER A 66 3.73 2.43 -11.94
CA SER A 66 4.47 1.24 -12.39
C SER A 66 5.95 1.55 -12.64
N GLY A 67 6.24 2.71 -13.22
CA GLY A 67 7.62 3.20 -13.43
C GLY A 67 8.36 3.52 -12.12
N LEU A 68 7.64 3.82 -11.05
CA LEU A 68 8.17 3.94 -9.69
C LEU A 68 8.37 2.58 -8.99
N GLY A 69 8.03 1.47 -9.66
CA GLY A 69 8.13 0.11 -9.13
C GLY A 69 6.95 -0.32 -8.26
N LEU A 70 5.90 0.50 -8.12
CA LEU A 70 4.71 0.16 -7.35
C LEU A 70 3.81 -0.80 -8.14
N THR A 71 3.15 -1.72 -7.43
CA THR A 71 2.21 -2.66 -8.04
C THR A 71 0.81 -2.07 -8.07
N VAL A 72 0.34 -1.63 -9.25
CA VAL A 72 -1.04 -1.15 -9.41
C VAL A 72 -2.01 -2.33 -9.44
N LEU A 73 -3.03 -2.31 -8.57
CA LEU A 73 -4.04 -3.36 -8.56
C LEU A 73 -4.99 -3.21 -9.76
N PRO A 74 -5.27 -4.29 -10.50
CA PRO A 74 -6.08 -4.21 -11.72
C PRO A 74 -7.59 -4.16 -11.46
N TRP A 75 -8.06 -4.40 -10.22
CA TRP A 75 -9.48 -4.31 -9.87
C TRP A 75 -9.68 -3.70 -8.47
N ASN A 76 -10.89 -3.18 -8.25
CA ASN A 76 -11.31 -2.68 -6.95
C ASN A 76 -11.61 -3.84 -5.99
N GLU A 77 -10.75 -4.06 -5.02
CA GLU A 77 -10.96 -5.05 -3.96
C GLU A 77 -11.96 -4.59 -2.88
N GLU A 78 -12.45 -3.35 -2.97
CA GLU A 78 -13.34 -2.73 -1.98
C GLU A 78 -12.76 -2.72 -0.55
N GLY A 79 -11.43 -2.72 -0.42
CA GLY A 79 -10.73 -2.79 0.85
C GLY A 79 -10.68 -4.18 1.50
N LYS A 80 -11.10 -5.24 0.79
CA LYS A 80 -11.21 -6.61 1.34
C LYS A 80 -9.93 -7.44 1.23
N ARG A 81 -8.76 -6.80 1.16
CA ARG A 81 -7.47 -7.51 1.07
C ARG A 81 -7.22 -8.31 2.33
N SER A 82 -7.14 -9.62 2.20
CA SER A 82 -6.63 -10.51 3.24
C SER A 82 -5.13 -10.35 3.36
N ILE A 83 -4.63 -10.34 4.60
CA ILE A 83 -3.19 -10.29 4.84
C ILE A 83 -2.53 -11.65 4.63
N GLU A 84 -1.30 -11.61 4.13
CA GLU A 84 -0.42 -12.79 3.97
C GLU A 84 0.79 -12.73 4.94
N GLY A 85 0.85 -11.70 5.79
CA GLY A 85 1.95 -11.41 6.69
C GLY A 85 1.87 -9.96 7.20
N PRO A 86 2.93 -9.45 7.88
CA PRO A 86 3.01 -8.05 8.30
C PRO A 86 2.69 -7.09 7.16
N THR A 87 1.64 -6.29 7.33
CA THR A 87 1.13 -5.41 6.27
C THR A 87 0.76 -4.03 6.81
N LEU A 88 1.31 -3.01 6.16
CA LEU A 88 0.95 -1.61 6.36
C LEU A 88 -0.16 -1.22 5.39
N PHE A 89 -1.31 -0.77 5.89
CA PHE A 89 -2.40 -0.21 5.09
C PHE A 89 -2.36 1.32 5.14
N TYR A 90 -2.10 1.94 4.02
CA TYR A 90 -2.11 3.39 3.82
C TYR A 90 -3.49 3.81 3.28
N MET A 91 -4.30 4.50 4.09
CA MET A 91 -5.72 4.75 3.85
C MET A 91 -6.17 6.18 4.22
N ILE A 92 -5.26 7.16 4.23
CA ILE A 92 -5.44 8.53 4.78
C ILE A 92 -6.74 9.24 4.35
N HIS A 93 -7.25 8.98 3.15
CA HIS A 93 -8.48 9.62 2.65
C HIS A 93 -9.60 8.64 2.31
N CYS A 94 -9.52 7.41 2.80
CA CYS A 94 -10.56 6.42 2.57
C CYS A 94 -11.84 6.70 3.38
N GLY A 95 -12.99 6.36 2.81
CA GLY A 95 -14.25 6.38 3.54
C GLY A 95 -14.35 5.24 4.56
N LYS A 96 -15.19 5.43 5.59
CA LYS A 96 -15.41 4.44 6.68
C LYS A 96 -15.74 3.03 6.20
N ALA A 97 -16.42 2.90 5.06
CA ALA A 97 -16.75 1.60 4.48
C ALA A 97 -15.51 0.77 4.13
N LEU A 98 -14.44 1.42 3.66
CA LEU A 98 -13.21 0.72 3.27
C LEU A 98 -12.46 0.18 4.50
N TYR A 99 -12.40 0.97 5.58
CA TYR A 99 -11.87 0.52 6.87
C TYR A 99 -12.67 -0.65 7.44
N ASN A 100 -14.00 -0.56 7.39
CA ASN A 100 -14.88 -1.64 7.86
C ASN A 100 -14.62 -2.93 7.08
N ASN A 101 -14.53 -2.86 5.75
CA ASN A 101 -14.26 -4.02 4.91
C ASN A 101 -12.89 -4.64 5.21
N LEU A 102 -11.85 -3.81 5.38
CA LEU A 102 -10.51 -4.27 5.72
C LEU A 102 -10.48 -5.04 7.04
N LEU A 103 -11.09 -4.46 8.07
CA LEU A 103 -11.17 -5.08 9.39
C LEU A 103 -11.99 -6.37 9.33
N TRP A 104 -13.16 -6.34 8.69
CA TRP A 104 -14.03 -7.50 8.55
C TRP A 104 -13.35 -8.66 7.83
N SER A 105 -12.60 -8.39 6.75
CA SER A 105 -11.85 -9.40 6.00
C SER A 105 -10.68 -10.02 6.77
N ASN A 106 -10.24 -9.41 7.88
CA ASN A 106 -9.09 -9.85 8.67
C ASN A 106 -9.45 -10.00 10.17
N TRP A 107 -10.70 -10.34 10.49
CA TRP A 107 -11.23 -10.29 11.86
C TRP A 107 -10.80 -11.47 12.77
N SER A 108 -9.50 -11.65 12.95
CA SER A 108 -8.91 -12.53 13.96
C SER A 108 -7.80 -11.82 14.72
N ALA A 109 -7.52 -12.25 15.96
CA ALA A 109 -6.47 -11.62 16.77
C ALA A 109 -5.09 -11.75 16.11
N GLU A 110 -4.82 -12.91 15.49
CA GLU A 110 -3.60 -13.19 14.76
C GLU A 110 -3.46 -12.23 13.58
N ALA A 111 -4.50 -12.10 12.76
CA ALA A 111 -4.44 -11.24 11.59
C ALA A 111 -4.30 -9.76 11.97
N LEU A 112 -5.15 -9.26 12.86
CA LEU A 112 -5.11 -7.86 13.30
C LEU A 112 -3.77 -7.49 13.96
N SER A 113 -3.10 -8.43 14.63
CA SER A 113 -1.77 -8.18 15.23
C SER A 113 -0.65 -7.94 14.21
N GLN A 114 -0.87 -8.30 12.94
CA GLN A 114 0.09 -8.16 11.84
C GLN A 114 -0.24 -6.95 10.94
N MET A 115 -1.19 -6.10 11.35
CA MET A 115 -1.66 -4.99 10.55
C MET A 115 -1.38 -3.65 11.23
N VAL A 116 -0.91 -2.69 10.46
CA VAL A 116 -0.87 -1.27 10.87
C VAL A 116 -1.66 -0.48 9.85
N VAL A 117 -2.56 0.40 10.31
CA VAL A 117 -3.34 1.28 9.43
C VAL A 117 -2.89 2.72 9.67
N VAL A 118 -2.50 3.41 8.60
CA VAL A 118 -2.22 4.84 8.56
C VAL A 118 -3.40 5.52 7.87
N GLY A 119 -4.20 6.23 8.65
CA GLY A 119 -5.54 6.68 8.26
C GLY A 119 -5.97 7.96 8.95
#